data_AF-A0A957VLK5-F1
#
_entry.id   AF-A0A957VLK5-F1
#
_cell.length_a   1.000
_cell.length_b   1.000
_cell.length_c   1.000
_cell.angle_alpha   90.00
_cell.angle_beta   90.00
_cell.angle_gamma   90.00
#
_symmetry.space_group_name_H-M   'P 1'
#
loop_
_entity.id
_entity.type
_entity.pdbx_description
1 polymer ?
#
loop_
_entity_poly.entity_id
_entity_poly.type
_entity_poly.pdbx_seq_one_letter_code
_entity_poly.pdbx_strand_id
1 'polypeptide(L)' 'PTRAPGFDVDAVAATMWYDKKRAGKTIRFIIPQALGDVVIVDSPGEEVVRRTLAYVLREEKRNDDA' A
#
# COMPACT_ATOMS: atom_id res chain seq x y z
N PRO A 1 -7.59 6.05 10.88
CA PRO A 1 -6.23 5.64 11.29
C PRO A 1 -5.26 5.84 10.12
N THR A 2 -4.04 6.32 10.35
CA THR A 2 -3.04 6.58 9.29
C THR A 2 -2.00 5.46 9.16
N ARG A 3 -2.05 4.45 10.04
CA ARG A 3 -1.22 3.24 10.02
C ARG A 3 -2.06 2.01 10.34
N ALA A 4 -1.56 0.84 9.95
CA ALA A 4 -2.15 -0.46 10.24
C ALA A 4 -1.06 -1.45 10.70
N PRO A 5 -0.54 -1.29 11.93
CA PRO A 5 0.44 -2.22 12.50
C PRO A 5 -0.10 -3.65 12.60
N GLY A 6 0.81 -4.63 12.70
CA GLY A 6 0.47 -6.04 12.93
C GLY A 6 0.02 -6.87 11.72
N PHE A 7 -0.02 -6.29 10.51
CA PHE A 7 -0.25 -7.06 9.28
C PHE A 7 1.06 -7.47 8.61
N ASP A 8 1.11 -8.72 8.13
CA ASP A 8 2.22 -9.20 7.31
C ASP A 8 2.19 -8.58 5.91
N VAL A 9 3.30 -7.96 5.52
CA VAL A 9 3.49 -7.30 4.23
C VAL A 9 3.26 -8.27 3.07
N ASP A 10 3.77 -9.49 3.19
CA ASP A 10 3.71 -10.48 2.11
C ASP A 10 2.29 -11.02 1.94
N ALA A 11 1.59 -11.30 3.05
CA ALA A 11 0.18 -11.67 3.03
C ALA A 11 -0.69 -10.58 2.38
N VAL A 12 -0.49 -9.31 2.76
CA VAL A 12 -1.25 -8.18 2.20
C VAL A 12 -0.96 -8.01 0.71
N ALA A 13 0.30 -8.04 0.29
CA ALA A 13 0.69 -7.95 -1.11
C ALA A 13 0.07 -9.09 -1.94
N ALA A 14 0.08 -10.32 -1.41
CA ALA A 14 -0.52 -11.48 -2.05
C ALA A 14 -2.04 -11.34 -2.19
N THR A 15 -2.75 -10.84 -1.17
CA THR A 15 -4.19 -10.57 -1.25
C THR A 15 -4.50 -9.50 -2.31
N MET A 16 -3.71 -8.42 -2.36
CA MET A 16 -3.86 -7.37 -3.39
C MET A 16 -3.68 -7.93 -4.80
N TRP A 17 -2.73 -8.84 -5.01
CA TRP A 17 -2.53 -9.51 -6.30
C TRP A 17 -3.57 -10.59 -6.61
N TYR A 18 -4.15 -11.21 -5.58
CA TYR A 18 -5.21 -12.20 -5.75
C TYR A 18 -6.54 -11.57 -6.18
N ASP A 19 -6.93 -10.45 -5.55
CA ASP A 19 -8.08 -9.64 -5.98
C ASP A 19 -7.95 -9.24 -7.46
N LYS A 20 -6.73 -8.92 -7.90
CA LYS A 20 -6.37 -8.65 -9.29
C LYS A 20 -6.53 -9.85 -10.24
N LYS A 21 -6.22 -11.08 -9.80
CA LYS A 21 -6.42 -12.30 -10.64
C LYS A 21 -7.90 -12.55 -10.96
N ARG A 22 -8.82 -12.05 -10.13
CA ARG A 22 -10.28 -12.10 -10.40
C ARG A 22 -10.76 -10.99 -11.35
N ALA A 23 -10.09 -9.84 -11.39
CA ALA A 23 -10.47 -8.68 -12.23
C ALA A 23 -9.70 -8.58 -13.57
N GLY A 24 -8.72 -9.45 -13.79
CA GLY A 24 -8.19 -9.77 -15.12
C GLY A 24 -7.30 -8.75 -15.84
N LYS A 25 -6.97 -7.56 -15.28
CA LYS A 25 -6.19 -6.56 -16.06
C LYS A 25 -4.97 -5.95 -15.37
N THR A 26 -5.07 -5.12 -14.34
CA THR A 26 -3.89 -4.44 -13.73
C THR A 26 -4.27 -3.96 -12.32
N ILE A 27 -3.31 -3.87 -11.38
CA ILE A 27 -3.59 -3.19 -10.10
C ILE A 27 -3.50 -1.71 -10.43
N ARG A 28 -4.52 -0.96 -10.02
CA ARG A 28 -4.57 0.50 -10.21
C ARG A 28 -4.48 1.18 -8.87
N PHE A 29 -3.64 2.20 -8.81
CA PHE A 29 -3.58 3.11 -7.67
C PHE A 29 -4.09 4.48 -8.09
N ILE A 30 -4.84 5.10 -7.21
CA ILE A 30 -5.23 6.51 -7.33
C ILE A 30 -4.26 7.27 -6.44
N ILE A 31 -3.42 8.13 -7.04
CA ILE A 31 -2.40 8.89 -6.32
C ILE A 31 -2.73 10.38 -6.42
N PRO A 32 -3.13 11.03 -5.31
CA PRO A 32 -3.30 12.47 -5.27
C PRO A 32 -1.99 13.19 -5.58
N GLN A 33 -2.04 14.18 -6.48
CA GLN A 33 -0.92 15.07 -6.77
C GLN A 33 -1.09 16.42 -6.07
N ALA A 34 -2.34 16.87 -5.93
CA ALA A 34 -2.75 18.04 -5.17
C ALA A 34 -4.19 17.86 -4.67
N LEU A 35 -4.69 18.83 -3.90
CA LEU A 35 -6.10 18.83 -3.51
C LEU A 35 -6.98 18.98 -4.76
N GLY A 36 -7.83 17.98 -5.01
CA GLY A 36 -8.70 17.93 -6.19
C GLY A 36 -8.05 17.39 -7.46
N ASP A 37 -6.77 16.99 -7.43
CA ASP A 37 -6.05 16.44 -8.58
C ASP A 37 -5.48 15.05 -8.26
N VAL A 38 -5.79 14.08 -9.12
CA VAL A 38 -5.43 12.67 -8.93
C VAL A 38 -4.97 12.05 -10.25
N VAL A 39 -3.95 11.20 -10.15
CA VAL A 39 -3.52 10.36 -11.27
C VAL A 39 -3.85 8.91 -11.00
N ILE A 40 -4.26 8.19 -12.04
CA ILE A 40 -4.47 6.74 -11.99
C ILE A 40 -3.21 6.08 -12.54
N VAL A 41 -2.54 5.29 -11.71
CA VAL A 41 -1.35 4.53 -12.09
C VAL A 41 -1.74 3.07 -12.25
N ASP A 42 -1.71 2.60 -13.49
CA ASP A 42 -1.79 1.17 -13.81
C ASP A 42 -0.42 0.50 -13.58
N SER A 43 -0.43 -0.66 -12.92
CA SER A 43 0.76 -1.49 -12.69
C SER A 43 1.94 -0.75 -12.06
N PRO A 44 1.78 -0.10 -10.89
CA PRO A 44 2.93 0.35 -10.14
C PRO A 44 3.72 -0.90 -9.74
N GLY A 45 5.00 -0.92 -10.10
CA GLY A 45 5.83 -2.11 -9.99
C GLY A 45 5.78 -2.73 -8.59
N GLU A 46 5.92 -4.05 -8.52
CA GLU A 46 5.78 -4.84 -7.29
C GLU A 46 6.67 -4.32 -6.15
N GLU A 47 7.91 -3.97 -6.45
CA GLU A 47 8.86 -3.43 -5.47
C GLU A 47 8.35 -2.13 -4.82
N VAL A 48 7.74 -1.24 -5.61
CA VAL A 48 7.17 0.01 -5.08
C VAL A 48 6.04 -0.31 -4.11
N VAL A 49 5.15 -1.24 -4.48
CA VAL A 49 4.04 -1.65 -3.62
C VAL A 49 4.54 -2.25 -2.31
N ARG A 50 5.52 -3.17 -2.36
CA ARG A 50 6.10 -3.79 -1.16
C ARG A 50 6.74 -2.77 -0.22
N ARG A 51 7.51 -1.82 -0.76
CA ARG A 51 8.12 -0.74 0.04
C ARG A 51 7.07 0.14 0.71
N THR A 52 6.00 0.48 0.00
CA THR A 52 4.90 1.28 0.57
C THR A 52 4.16 0.51 1.66
N LEU A 53 3.87 -0.77 1.45
CA LEU A 53 3.25 -1.62 2.47
C LEU A 53 4.13 -1.71 3.73
N ALA A 54 5.43 -1.98 3.57
CA ALA A 54 6.36 -1.99 4.70
C ALA A 54 6.38 -0.65 5.47
N TYR A 55 6.21 0.47 4.77
CA TYR A 55 6.13 1.79 5.41
C TYR A 55 4.84 2.02 6.21
N VAL A 56 3.68 1.59 5.68
CA VAL A 56 2.36 1.84 6.30
C VAL A 56 2.04 0.84 7.41
N LEU A 57 2.54 -0.40 7.28
CA LEU A 57 2.31 -1.49 8.23
C LEU A 57 3.34 -1.53 9.37
N ARG A 58 4.37 -0.65 9.35
CA ARG A 58 5.34 -0.59 10.43
C ARG A 58 4.69 -0.14 11.74
N GLU A 59 5.15 -0.74 12.84
CA GLU A 59 4.85 -0.25 14.18
C GLU A 59 5.31 1.21 14.33
N GLU A 60 4.46 2.03 14.94
CA GLU A 60 4.89 3.33 15.43
C GLU A 60 5.75 3.07 16.67
N LYS A 61 7.06 3.36 16.59
CA LYS A 61 7.84 3.49 17.82
C LYS A 61 7.23 4.63 18.60
N ARG A 62 6.45 4.30 19.63
CA ARG A 62 6.08 5.26 20.67
C ARG A 62 7.39 5.73 21.29
N ASN A 63 7.73 7.00 21.06
CA ASN A 63 8.87 7.61 21.70
C ASN A 63 8.50 7.87 23.16
N ASP A 64 8.60 6.84 23.99
CA ASP A 64 8.55 7.01 25.45
C ASP A 64 9.94 7.47 25.90
N ASP A 65 10.24 8.75 25.67
CA ASP A 65 11.29 9.47 26.38
C ASP A 65 10.61 10.44 27.34
N ALA A 66 10.43 9.99 28.59
CA ALA A 66 10.25 10.82 29.77
C ALA A 66 10.92 10.12 30.96
#